data_AF-A0A5S9MEF0-F1
#
_entry.id   AF-A0A5S9MEF0-F1
#
_cell.length_a   1.000
_cell.length_b   1.000
_cell.length_c   1.000
_cell.angle_alpha   90.00
_cell.angle_beta   90.00
_cell.angle_gamma   90.00
#
_symmetry.space_group_name_H-M   'P 1'
#
loop_
_entity.id
_entity.type
_entity.pdbx_description
1 polymer ?
#
loop_
_entity_poly.entity_id
_entity_poly.type
_entity_poly.pdbx_seq_one_letter_code
_entity_poly.pdbx_strand_id
1 'polypeptide(L)'
;MKKRGIQPEVSDEDGTVRDLISKLEDKEFQGKRVMVQLHGEKMHQLSFSFYMKKKADVLPLLPYQHTPPEPEAAETLLKEMKDGQVHAVCFTTAVPSSRLFQTSRRMGKKRRIASIIRAARACSSSRESHC
;
A
#
# COMPACT_ATOMS: atom_id res chain seq x y z
N MET A 1 -3.29 0.77 20.53
CA MET A 1 -4.44 1.41 21.20
C MET A 1 -5.12 0.49 22.20
N LYS A 2 -5.53 -0.74 21.82
CA LYS A 2 -6.12 -1.74 22.76
C LYS A 2 -5.29 -2.00 24.03
N LYS A 3 -3.96 -2.17 23.91
CA LYS A 3 -3.05 -2.36 25.07
C LYS A 3 -2.99 -1.16 26.03
N ARG A 4 -3.50 0.01 25.62
CA ARG A 4 -3.56 1.25 26.44
C ARG A 4 -4.99 1.54 26.90
N GLY A 5 -5.92 0.60 26.78
CA GLY A 5 -7.32 0.77 27.18
C GLY A 5 -8.16 1.65 26.25
N ILE A 6 -7.59 2.13 25.13
CA ILE A 6 -8.32 2.99 24.19
C ILE A 6 -9.12 2.09 23.25
N GLN A 7 -10.44 2.21 23.33
CA GLN A 7 -11.38 1.49 22.46
C GLN A 7 -11.84 2.42 21.32
N PRO A 8 -11.94 1.90 20.08
CA PRO A 8 -12.50 2.66 18.98
C PRO A 8 -14.01 2.81 19.17
N GLU A 9 -14.52 4.02 19.02
CA GLU A 9 -15.97 4.26 18.93
C GLU A 9 -16.54 3.84 17.57
N VAL A 10 -15.72 3.96 16.52
CA VAL A 10 -16.06 3.60 15.14
C VAL A 10 -14.88 2.85 14.53
N SER A 11 -15.17 1.81 13.75
CA SER A 11 -14.18 1.02 13.00
C SER A 11 -14.75 0.64 11.63
N ASP A 12 -13.91 0.53 10.62
CA ASP A 12 -14.28 -0.09 9.34
C ASP A 12 -14.45 -1.62 9.48
N GLU A 13 -15.18 -2.25 8.56
CA GLU A 13 -15.32 -3.73 8.43
C GLU A 13 -14.49 -4.28 7.27
N ASP A 14 -14.35 -3.51 6.19
CA ASP A 14 -13.73 -3.97 4.94
C ASP A 14 -12.26 -3.56 4.77
N GLY A 15 -11.67 -2.88 5.77
CA GLY A 15 -10.29 -2.40 5.71
C GLY A 15 -10.12 -1.08 4.97
N THR A 16 -11.19 -0.42 4.51
CA THR A 16 -11.09 0.75 3.64
C THR A 16 -11.40 2.07 4.35
N VAL A 17 -10.71 3.12 3.88
CA VAL A 17 -10.98 4.52 4.26
C VAL A 17 -12.41 4.93 3.90
N ARG A 18 -12.99 4.34 2.85
CA ARG A 18 -14.35 4.67 2.40
C ARG A 18 -15.39 4.17 3.41
N ASP A 19 -15.27 2.92 3.84
CA ASP A 19 -16.16 2.35 4.85
C ASP A 19 -16.03 3.14 6.17
N LEU A 20 -14.79 3.43 6.60
CA LEU A 20 -14.56 4.26 7.79
C LEU A 20 -15.26 5.61 7.71
N ILE A 21 -15.12 6.33 6.59
CA ILE A 21 -15.76 7.64 6.39
C ILE A 21 -17.28 7.53 6.43
N SER A 22 -17.86 6.50 5.80
CA SER A 22 -19.31 6.30 5.78
C SER A 22 -19.89 6.21 7.20
N LYS A 23 -19.16 5.57 8.12
CA LYS A 23 -19.55 5.42 9.53
C LYS A 23 -19.28 6.65 10.39
N LEU A 24 -18.44 7.56 9.90
CA LEU A 24 -18.16 8.85 10.54
C LEU A 24 -19.08 9.96 10.02
N GLU A 25 -19.91 9.71 9.00
CA GLU A 25 -20.74 10.74 8.34
C GLU A 25 -21.74 11.37 9.31
N ASP A 26 -22.26 10.65 10.30
CA ASP A 26 -23.21 11.19 11.28
C ASP A 26 -22.52 11.90 12.47
N LYS A 27 -21.18 11.90 12.52
CA LYS A 27 -20.42 12.55 13.60
C LYS A 27 -20.17 14.02 13.27
N GLU A 28 -20.21 14.83 14.33
CA GLU A 28 -19.92 16.27 14.25
C GLU A 28 -18.43 16.54 14.47
N PHE A 29 -17.82 17.33 13.58
CA PHE A 29 -16.41 17.71 13.64
C PHE A 29 -16.16 19.22 13.51
N GLN A 30 -17.19 20.03 13.30
CA GLN A 30 -17.04 21.47 13.14
C GLN A 30 -16.35 22.08 14.37
N GLY A 31 -15.22 22.77 14.13
CA GLY A 31 -14.42 23.40 15.18
C GLY A 31 -13.65 22.42 16.08
N LYS A 32 -13.72 21.10 15.81
CA LYS A 32 -12.93 20.10 16.53
C LYS A 32 -11.56 19.93 15.88
N ARG A 33 -10.55 19.71 16.71
CA ARG A 33 -9.23 19.28 16.24
C ARG A 33 -9.20 17.76 16.05
N VAL A 34 -8.88 17.32 14.85
CA VAL A 34 -8.84 15.91 14.46
C VAL A 34 -7.43 15.53 14.09
N MET A 35 -6.86 14.58 14.85
CA MET A 35 -5.54 14.04 14.57
C MET A 35 -5.68 12.82 13.67
N VAL A 36 -5.03 12.84 12.50
CA VAL A 36 -5.05 11.73 11.53
C VAL A 36 -3.66 11.14 11.42
N GLN A 37 -3.50 9.92 11.91
CA GLN A 37 -2.26 9.18 11.77
C GLN A 37 -2.14 8.58 10.37
N LEU A 38 -1.11 8.98 9.65
CA LEU A 38 -0.81 8.53 8.29
C LEU A 38 0.26 7.46 8.29
N HIS A 39 0.14 6.51 7.37
CA HIS A 39 1.07 5.38 7.25
C HIS A 39 2.30 5.73 6.38
N GLY A 40 2.94 6.87 6.65
CA GLY A 40 4.18 7.29 5.98
C GLY A 40 4.02 7.85 4.56
N GLU A 41 2.79 8.04 4.11
CA GLU A 41 2.44 8.71 2.85
C GLU A 41 1.49 9.89 3.08
N LYS A 42 1.24 10.68 2.04
CA LYS A 42 0.29 11.81 2.11
C LYS A 42 -1.13 11.30 2.44
N MET A 43 -1.92 12.16 3.10
CA MET A 43 -3.32 11.85 3.42
C MET A 43 -4.11 11.50 2.15
N HIS A 44 -4.90 10.44 2.23
CA HIS A 44 -5.78 10.03 1.14
C HIS A 44 -6.79 11.13 0.82
N GLN A 45 -6.99 11.43 -0.46
CA GLN A 45 -7.84 12.55 -0.90
C GLN A 45 -9.26 12.46 -0.33
N LEU A 46 -9.82 11.24 -0.25
CA LEU A 46 -11.15 11.02 0.32
C LEU A 46 -11.25 11.49 1.78
N SER A 47 -10.25 11.17 2.61
CA SER A 47 -10.20 11.59 4.01
C SER A 47 -10.04 13.10 4.14
N PHE A 48 -9.16 13.68 3.31
CA PHE A 48 -8.95 15.12 3.30
C PHE A 48 -10.23 15.88 2.95
N SER A 49 -10.91 15.49 1.88
CA SER A 49 -12.17 16.09 1.45
C SER A 49 -13.28 15.95 2.50
N PHE A 50 -13.37 14.79 3.17
CA PHE A 50 -14.34 14.57 4.24
C PHE A 50 -14.16 15.55 5.40
N TYR A 51 -12.96 15.62 5.98
CA TYR A 51 -12.74 16.48 7.15
C TYR A 51 -12.82 17.98 6.81
N MET A 52 -12.44 18.37 5.59
CA MET A 52 -12.64 19.73 5.08
C MET A 52 -14.14 20.08 4.99
N LYS A 53 -14.97 19.19 4.41
CA LYS A 53 -16.43 19.38 4.33
C LYS A 53 -17.05 19.52 5.73
N LYS A 54 -16.53 18.76 6.69
CA LYS A 54 -16.95 18.79 8.09
C LYS A 54 -16.37 19.96 8.92
N LYS A 55 -15.58 20.85 8.31
CA LYS A 55 -14.95 22.02 8.98
C LYS A 55 -14.13 21.64 10.22
N ALA A 56 -13.42 20.51 10.14
CA ALA A 56 -12.50 20.07 11.18
C ALA A 56 -11.14 20.76 11.06
N ASP A 57 -10.48 21.00 12.19
CA ASP A 57 -9.06 21.40 12.25
C ASP A 57 -8.19 20.13 12.22
N VAL A 58 -7.68 19.77 11.03
CA VAL A 58 -7.01 18.48 10.81
C VAL A 58 -5.50 18.59 11.04
N LEU A 59 -4.98 17.80 11.97
CA LEU A 59 -3.57 17.61 12.22
C LEU A 59 -3.10 16.25 11.65
N PRO A 60 -2.41 16.23 10.49
CA PRO A 60 -1.79 15.00 9.99
C PRO A 60 -0.55 14.64 10.82
N LEU A 61 -0.47 13.39 11.27
CA LEU A 61 0.72 12.83 11.91
C LEU A 61 1.39 11.81 11.01
N LEU A 62 2.69 11.98 10.76
CA LEU A 62 3.56 11.04 10.06
C LEU A 62 4.53 10.41 11.07
N PRO A 63 4.11 9.40 11.84
CA PRO A 63 4.93 8.80 12.90
C PRO A 63 6.13 8.01 12.37
N TYR A 64 6.10 7.62 11.10
CA TYR A 64 7.21 6.93 10.43
C TYR A 64 7.22 7.31 8.95
N GLN A 65 8.37 7.14 8.30
CA GLN A 65 8.54 7.40 6.88
C GLN A 65 8.81 6.10 6.14
N HIS A 66 8.21 5.93 4.97
CA HIS A 66 8.60 4.87 4.05
C HIS A 66 9.96 5.21 3.44
N THR A 67 11.01 4.53 3.91
CA THR A 67 12.31 4.56 3.24
C THR A 67 12.30 3.57 2.06
N PRO A 68 12.93 3.92 0.94
CA PRO A 68 13.11 2.97 -0.14
C PRO A 68 13.94 1.77 0.34
N PRO A 69 13.69 0.56 -0.20
CA PRO A 69 14.58 -0.57 0.04
C PRO A 69 15.98 -0.28 -0.51
N GLU A 70 16.99 -0.88 0.09
CA GLU A 70 18.37 -0.80 -0.39
C GLU A 70 18.44 -1.21 -1.87
N PRO A 71 19.07 -0.40 -2.75
CA PRO A 71 19.16 -0.70 -4.18
C PRO A 71 19.73 -2.08 -4.48
N GLU A 72 20.69 -2.52 -3.67
CA GLU A 72 21.36 -3.82 -3.75
C GLU A 72 20.41 -5.01 -3.60
N ALA A 73 19.38 -4.88 -2.73
CA ALA A 73 18.37 -5.91 -2.53
C ALA A 73 17.49 -6.07 -3.78
N ALA A 74 17.13 -4.95 -4.42
CA ALA A 74 16.38 -4.96 -5.67
C ALA A 74 17.22 -5.55 -6.81
N GLU A 75 18.51 -5.22 -6.89
CA GLU A 75 19.42 -5.77 -7.90
C GLU A 75 19.65 -7.27 -7.73
N THR A 76 19.80 -7.73 -6.48
CA THR A 76 19.95 -9.16 -6.13
C THR A 76 18.72 -9.94 -6.58
N LEU A 77 17.52 -9.49 -6.19
CA LEU A 77 16.27 -10.14 -6.60
C LEU A 77 16.13 -10.18 -8.13
N LEU A 78 16.48 -9.09 -8.83
CA LEU A 78 16.46 -9.05 -10.30
C LEU A 78 17.47 -10.02 -10.94
N LYS A 79 18.62 -10.23 -10.31
CA LYS A 79 19.63 -11.21 -10.75
C LYS A 79 19.14 -12.63 -10.52
N GLU A 80 18.59 -12.93 -9.34
CA GLU A 80 18.04 -14.26 -9.02
C GLU A 80 16.87 -14.64 -9.92
N MET A 81 16.00 -13.68 -10.25
CA MET A 81 14.93 -13.88 -11.23
C MET A 81 15.49 -14.12 -12.65
N LYS A 82 16.61 -13.49 -13.02
CA LYS A 82 17.27 -13.67 -14.32
C LYS A 82 17.93 -15.05 -14.41
N ASP A 83 18.57 -15.49 -13.33
CA ASP A 83 19.34 -16.72 -13.27
C ASP A 83 18.44 -17.95 -12.96
N GLY A 84 17.12 -17.77 -12.96
CA GLY A 84 16.12 -18.82 -12.74
C GLY A 84 16.09 -19.36 -11.30
N GLN A 85 16.74 -18.67 -10.36
CA GLN A 85 16.78 -19.06 -8.95
C GLN A 85 15.43 -18.77 -8.26
N VAL A 86 14.73 -17.73 -8.71
CA VAL A 86 13.41 -17.34 -8.21
C VAL A 86 12.37 -17.56 -9.30
N HIS A 87 11.41 -18.45 -9.01
CA HIS A 87 10.33 -18.83 -9.92
C HIS A 87 9.03 -18.04 -9.69
N ALA A 88 8.88 -17.44 -8.51
CA ALA A 88 7.71 -16.65 -8.13
C ALA A 88 8.09 -15.57 -7.10
N VAL A 89 7.41 -14.42 -7.15
CA VAL A 89 7.58 -13.31 -6.20
C VAL A 89 6.20 -12.92 -5.67
N CYS A 90 6.03 -12.96 -4.34
CA CYS A 90 4.80 -12.50 -3.68
C CYS A 90 4.98 -11.07 -3.19
N PHE A 91 4.09 -10.17 -3.60
CA PHE A 91 4.03 -8.80 -3.08
C PHE A 91 2.94 -8.73 -2.01
N THR A 92 3.32 -8.41 -0.77
CA THR A 92 2.37 -8.28 0.35
C THR A 92 1.66 -6.94 0.38
N THR A 93 2.19 -5.92 -0.32
CA THR A 93 1.57 -4.60 -0.47
C THR A 93 1.82 -4.04 -1.89
N ALA A 94 1.03 -3.06 -2.32
CA ALA A 94 1.14 -2.48 -3.67
C ALA A 94 2.39 -1.60 -3.86
N VAL A 95 2.85 -0.92 -2.80
CA VAL A 95 3.94 0.08 -2.83
C VAL A 95 5.29 -0.50 -3.30
N PRO A 96 5.75 -1.69 -2.86
CA PRO A 96 6.99 -2.31 -3.33
C PRO A 96 7.01 -2.64 -4.83
N SER A 97 5.86 -2.98 -5.43
CA SER A 97 5.80 -3.41 -6.83
C SER A 97 6.16 -2.28 -7.79
N SER A 98 5.64 -1.07 -7.56
CA SER A 98 5.86 0.11 -8.41
C SER A 98 7.34 0.51 -8.49
N ARG A 99 8.09 0.31 -7.41
CA ARG A 99 9.50 0.70 -7.31
C ARG A 99 10.44 -0.31 -7.95
N LEU A 100 10.15 -1.61 -7.84
CA LEU A 100 10.85 -2.65 -8.61
C LEU A 100 10.75 -2.36 -10.12
N PHE A 101 9.56 -1.93 -10.59
CA PHE A 101 9.39 -1.51 -11.97
C PHE A 101 10.18 -0.24 -12.31
N GLN A 102 10.32 0.73 -11.42
CA GLN A 102 11.16 1.91 -11.66
C GLN A 102 12.65 1.56 -11.75
N THR A 103 13.16 0.70 -10.86
CA THR A 103 14.55 0.21 -10.92
C THR A 103 14.81 -0.56 -12.22
N SER A 104 13.86 -1.41 -12.64
CA SER A 104 13.95 -2.14 -13.93
C SER A 104 14.06 -1.21 -15.16
N ARG A 105 13.42 -0.04 -15.11
CA ARG A 105 13.45 0.97 -16.18
C ARG A 105 14.81 1.66 -16.26
N ARG A 106 15.42 2.00 -15.11
CA ARG A 106 16.75 2.61 -15.05
C ARG A 106 17.84 1.70 -15.58
N MET A 107 17.69 0.38 -15.43
CA MET A 107 18.66 -0.60 -15.94
C MET A 107 18.49 -0.95 -17.44
N GLY A 108 17.56 -0.31 -18.18
CA GLY A 108 17.29 -0.64 -19.59
C GLY A 108 16.64 -2.02 -19.83
N LYS A 109 16.19 -2.70 -18.77
CA LYS A 109 15.70 -4.11 -18.80
C LYS A 109 14.17 -4.25 -18.82
N LYS A 110 13.47 -3.16 -19.17
CA LYS A 110 12.01 -3.01 -19.09
C LYS A 110 11.22 -4.14 -19.77
N ARG A 111 11.63 -4.58 -20.97
CA ARG A 111 10.92 -5.61 -21.76
C ARG A 111 11.06 -7.02 -21.15
N ARG A 112 12.17 -7.29 -20.47
CA ARG A 112 12.57 -8.64 -20.01
C ARG A 112 12.06 -8.95 -18.60
N ILE A 113 11.98 -7.93 -17.73
CA ILE A 113 11.35 -8.07 -16.40
C ILE A 113 9.83 -8.17 -16.55
N ALA A 114 9.23 -7.42 -17.47
CA ALA A 114 7.81 -7.56 -17.80
C ALA A 114 7.46 -8.91 -18.41
N SER A 115 8.39 -9.60 -19.10
CA SER A 115 8.15 -10.96 -19.60
C SER A 115 8.24 -12.02 -18.50
N ILE A 116 9.20 -11.89 -17.57
CA ILE A 116 9.32 -12.80 -16.41
C ILE A 116 8.06 -12.70 -15.52
N ILE A 117 7.59 -11.48 -15.22
CA ILE A 117 6.38 -11.27 -14.41
C ILE A 117 5.11 -11.80 -15.12
N ARG A 118 5.04 -11.69 -16.46
CA ARG A 118 3.95 -12.27 -17.25
C ARG A 118 3.98 -13.80 -17.27
N ALA A 119 5.17 -14.40 -17.38
CA ALA A 119 5.33 -15.86 -17.32
C ALA A 119 4.93 -16.43 -15.94
N ALA A 120 5.24 -15.72 -14.85
CA ALA A 120 4.83 -16.11 -13.50
C ALA A 120 3.30 -16.14 -13.31
N ARG A 121 2.55 -15.25 -13.97
CA ARG A 121 1.06 -15.27 -13.97
C ARG A 121 0.47 -16.40 -14.83
N ALA A 122 1.19 -16.91 -15.82
CA ALA A 122 0.73 -18.01 -16.66
C ALA A 122 0.82 -19.37 -15.93
N CYS A 123 1.82 -19.55 -15.06
CA CYS A 123 1.93 -20.77 -14.24
C CYS A 123 0.86 -20.89 -13.13
N SER A 124 0.28 -19.78 -12.66
CA SER A 124 -0.80 -19.82 -11.66
C SER A 124 -2.18 -20.11 -12.24
N SER A 125 -2.38 -19.93 -13.55
CA SER A 125 -3.66 -20.20 -14.25
C SER A 125 -3.71 -21.54 -14.98
N SER A 126 -2.59 -22.27 -15.03
CA SER A 126 -2.49 -23.57 -15.72
C SER A 126 -2.49 -24.77 -14.76
N ARG A 127 -2.74 -24.57 -13.45
CA ARG A 127 -2.82 -25.65 -12.45
C ARG A 127 -4.25 -25.98 -11.97
N GLU A 128 -5.29 -25.40 -12.55
CA GLU A 128 -6.70 -25.72 -12.20
C GLU A 128 -7.39 -26.63 -13.23
N SER A 129 -6.64 -27.35 -14.07
CA SER A 129 -7.23 -28.25 -15.08
C SER A 129 -6.59 -29.63 -15.09
N HIS A 130 -6.36 -30.21 -13.91
CA HIS A 130 -6.26 -31.66 -13.71
C HIS A 130 -6.26 -31.98 -12.21
N CYS A 131 -7.45 -32.13 -11.63
CA CYS A 131 -7.91 -33.28 -10.85
C CYS A 131 -9.37 -33.03 -10.45
#